data_AF-A0A964PMZ4-F1
#
_entry.id   AF-A0A964PMZ4-F1
#
_cell.length_a   1.000
_cell.length_b   1.000
_cell.length_c   1.000
_cell.angle_alpha   90.00
_cell.angle_beta   90.00
_cell.angle_gamma   90.00
#
_symmetry.space_group_name_H-M   'P 1'
#
loop_
_entity.id
_entity.type
_entity.pdbx_description
1 polymer ?
#
loop_
_entity_poly.entity_id
_entity_poly.type
_entity_poly.pdbx_seq_one_letter_code
_entity_poly.pdbx_strand_id
1 'polypeptide(L)'
;MERNQKLIRSAFAMLLACELWIAPTHADPVPANESNTRDGLDALVTVDFGGSNNSAFGWEALKLNLSGDNNSAFGTQALRSNTAADNSAFGAFSLFNTTTGSFNNAFGKTALFTNTSGSQNNAHGTDALKLNLTGSNNNAFGFEVLLSNTTASGNSAFGHQYGRRFQ
;
A
#
# COMPACT_ATOMS: atom_id res chain seq x y z
N MET A 1 34.76 46.75 -20.14
CA MET A 1 33.39 46.72 -19.58
C MET A 1 32.56 45.56 -20.10
N GLU A 2 32.54 45.27 -21.42
CA GLU A 2 31.70 44.21 -22.00
C GLU A 2 31.97 42.77 -21.51
N ARG A 3 33.22 42.42 -21.21
CA ARG A 3 33.58 41.08 -20.73
C ARG A 3 32.94 40.75 -19.37
N ASN A 4 32.84 41.75 -18.49
CA ASN A 4 32.20 41.58 -17.18
C ASN A 4 30.67 41.51 -17.32
N GLN A 5 30.08 42.23 -18.27
CA GLN A 5 28.64 42.11 -18.56
C GLN A 5 28.25 40.74 -19.11
N LYS A 6 29.10 40.10 -19.93
CA LYS A 6 28.86 38.73 -20.43
C LYS A 6 28.94 37.69 -19.31
N LEU A 7 29.90 37.82 -18.40
CA LEU A 7 30.04 36.94 -17.22
C LEU A 7 28.85 37.06 -16.27
N ILE A 8 28.37 38.29 -16.01
CA ILE A 8 27.20 38.53 -15.15
C ILE A 8 25.93 37.94 -15.78
N ARG A 9 25.73 38.09 -17.10
CA ARG A 9 24.58 37.51 -17.81
C ARG A 9 24.60 35.98 -17.83
N SER A 10 25.78 35.38 -17.99
CA SER A 10 25.96 33.92 -17.94
C SER A 10 25.71 33.36 -16.53
N ALA A 11 26.19 34.04 -15.49
CA ALA A 11 25.96 33.65 -14.10
C ALA A 11 24.48 33.75 -13.72
N PHE A 12 23.77 34.80 -14.17
CA PHE A 12 22.33 34.94 -13.97
C PHE A 12 21.52 33.87 -14.71
N ALA A 13 21.92 33.51 -15.94
CA ALA A 13 21.28 32.44 -16.71
C ALA A 13 21.48 31.05 -16.05
N MET A 14 22.65 30.79 -15.46
CA MET A 14 22.91 29.57 -14.68
C MET A 14 22.12 29.54 -13.37
N LEU A 15 21.96 30.69 -12.68
CA LEU A 15 21.17 30.79 -11.46
C LEU A 15 19.67 30.56 -11.74
N LEU A 16 19.14 31.17 -12.82
CA LEU A 16 17.77 30.90 -13.27
C LEU A 16 17.55 29.45 -13.72
N ALA A 17 18.54 28.82 -14.37
CA ALA A 17 18.45 27.42 -14.76
C ALA A 17 18.50 26.46 -13.55
N CYS A 18 19.19 26.86 -12.47
CA CYS A 18 19.23 26.09 -11.23
C CYS A 18 17.91 26.16 -10.46
N GLU A 19 17.17 27.27 -10.55
CA GLU A 19 15.81 27.39 -9.98
C GLU A 19 14.72 26.74 -10.85
N LEU A 20 15.05 26.32 -12.08
CA LEU A 20 14.11 25.68 -13.00
C LEU A 20 14.15 24.13 -12.98
N TRP A 21 14.98 23.52 -12.14
CA TRP A 21 14.90 22.07 -11.88
C TRP A 21 14.11 21.79 -10.60
N ILE A 22 12.87 22.28 -10.58
CA ILE A 22 11.85 21.72 -9.70
C ILE A 22 11.33 20.48 -10.43
N ALA A 23 11.86 19.31 -10.07
CA ALA A 23 11.26 18.05 -10.48
C ALA A 23 9.80 18.03 -9.99
N PRO A 24 8.79 17.83 -10.86
CA PRO A 24 7.42 17.78 -10.42
C PRO A 24 7.09 16.35 -9.97
N THR A 25 7.15 16.08 -8.68
CA THR A 25 6.35 15.01 -8.04
C THR A 25 5.92 15.42 -6.64
N HIS A 26 4.81 16.16 -6.59
CA HIS A 26 3.76 16.19 -5.55
C HIS A 26 4.18 15.99 -4.08
N ALA A 27 4.74 17.04 -3.48
CA ALA A 27 4.64 17.26 -2.04
C ALA A 27 3.85 18.56 -1.80
N ASP A 28 2.53 18.52 -1.97
CA ASP A 28 1.67 19.55 -1.38
C ASP A 28 1.78 19.45 0.15
N PRO A 29 1.87 20.58 0.88
CA PRO A 29 1.93 20.57 2.33
C PRO A 29 0.57 20.08 2.87
N VAL A 30 0.53 18.86 3.40
CA VAL A 30 -0.64 18.31 4.10
C VAL A 30 -0.59 18.70 5.58
N PRO A 31 -1.73 19.00 6.21
CA PRO A 31 -1.78 19.38 7.62
C PRO A 31 -1.47 18.18 8.55
N ALA A 32 -0.67 18.43 9.59
CA ALA A 32 -0.41 17.67 10.83
C ALA A 32 -1.04 16.27 11.02
N ASN A 33 -0.60 15.26 10.25
CA ASN A 33 -0.50 13.87 10.70
C ASN A 33 0.93 13.36 10.45
N GLU A 34 1.81 13.70 11.40
CA GLU A 34 3.25 13.93 11.20
C GLU A 34 4.13 12.74 10.76
N SER A 35 3.57 11.57 10.48
CA SER A 35 4.36 10.33 10.29
C SER A 35 3.95 9.48 9.09
N ASN A 36 3.26 10.04 8.09
CA ASN A 36 2.90 9.29 6.89
C ASN A 36 3.93 9.50 5.75
N THR A 37 4.32 8.42 5.08
CA THR A 37 5.15 8.45 3.86
C THR A 37 4.31 8.07 2.64
N ARG A 38 4.35 8.86 1.57
CA ARG A 38 3.61 8.59 0.32
C ARG A 38 4.47 8.80 -0.92
N ASP A 39 4.38 7.89 -1.87
CA ASP A 39 4.96 7.98 -3.21
C ASP A 39 4.02 7.32 -4.23
N GLY A 40 3.82 7.96 -5.37
CA GLY A 40 2.85 7.55 -6.40
C GLY A 40 1.63 8.46 -6.50
N LEU A 41 1.07 8.54 -7.71
CA LEU A 41 -0.11 9.35 -8.00
C LEU A 41 -1.31 8.84 -7.19
N ASP A 42 -2.01 9.75 -6.54
CA ASP A 42 -3.15 9.49 -5.65
C ASP A 42 -2.86 8.56 -4.45
N ALA A 43 -1.59 8.38 -4.08
CA ALA A 43 -1.26 7.70 -2.84
C ALA A 43 -1.66 8.57 -1.64
N LEU A 44 -2.39 7.98 -0.69
CA LEU A 44 -2.72 8.63 0.59
C LEU A 44 -3.38 10.02 0.43
N VAL A 45 -4.37 10.13 -0.46
CA VAL A 45 -5.06 11.40 -0.79
C VAL A 45 -6.07 11.82 0.28
N THR A 46 -6.66 10.87 1.03
CA THR A 46 -7.80 11.16 1.92
C THR A 46 -7.45 11.25 3.41
N VAL A 47 -6.17 11.34 3.79
CA VAL A 47 -5.76 11.37 5.22
C VAL A 47 -6.05 12.69 5.97
N ASP A 48 -6.91 13.55 5.44
CA ASP A 48 -7.32 14.81 6.07
C ASP A 48 -8.20 14.62 7.33
N PHE A 49 -8.55 13.39 7.74
CA PHE A 49 -9.46 13.11 8.87
C PHE A 49 -9.00 12.07 9.90
N GLY A 50 -7.82 11.46 9.78
CA GLY A 50 -7.30 10.47 10.74
C GLY A 50 -6.30 9.49 10.13
N GLY A 51 -5.49 8.85 10.97
CA GLY A 51 -4.46 7.88 10.55
C GLY A 51 -3.04 8.46 10.49
N SER A 52 -2.14 7.82 11.20
CA SER A 52 -0.72 8.15 11.38
C SER A 52 0.17 6.93 11.08
N ASN A 53 1.46 7.17 10.84
CA ASN A 53 2.48 6.11 10.64
C ASN A 53 2.22 5.18 9.44
N ASN A 54 1.56 5.67 8.40
CA ASN A 54 1.28 4.91 7.20
C ASN A 54 2.36 5.10 6.12
N SER A 55 2.72 4.03 5.44
CA SER A 55 3.66 4.03 4.30
C SER A 55 2.92 3.59 3.04
N ALA A 56 2.80 4.45 2.04
CA ALA A 56 2.06 4.21 0.80
C ALA A 56 2.94 4.40 -0.43
N PHE A 57 3.17 3.37 -1.22
CA PHE A 57 3.99 3.40 -2.43
C PHE A 57 3.23 2.76 -3.60
N GLY A 58 2.81 3.57 -4.58
CA GLY A 58 2.12 3.12 -5.80
C GLY A 58 0.85 3.89 -6.11
N TRP A 59 0.34 3.74 -7.34
CA TRP A 59 -0.88 4.41 -7.78
C TRP A 59 -2.08 4.00 -6.90
N GLU A 60 -2.75 4.99 -6.31
CA GLU A 60 -3.89 4.83 -5.39
C GLU A 60 -3.62 3.91 -4.17
N ALA A 61 -2.36 3.75 -3.75
CA ALA A 61 -2.04 3.04 -2.50
C ALA A 61 -2.59 3.82 -1.29
N LEU A 62 -3.32 3.14 -0.39
CA LEU A 62 -3.98 3.77 0.78
C LEU A 62 -4.86 5.00 0.45
N LYS A 63 -5.41 5.06 -0.77
CA LYS A 63 -6.15 6.25 -1.25
C LYS A 63 -7.24 6.70 -0.30
N LEU A 64 -8.07 5.77 0.20
CA LEU A 64 -9.24 6.00 1.03
C LEU A 64 -9.02 5.53 2.49
N ASN A 65 -7.81 5.70 3.04
CA ASN A 65 -7.56 5.42 4.45
C ASN A 65 -8.18 6.50 5.34
N LEU A 66 -9.33 6.23 5.98
CA LEU A 66 -10.06 7.24 6.77
C LEU A 66 -9.52 7.44 8.20
N SER A 67 -9.08 6.35 8.85
CA SER A 67 -8.69 6.35 10.27
C SER A 67 -7.64 5.30 10.64
N GLY A 68 -7.11 4.54 9.68
CA GLY A 68 -6.18 3.45 9.97
C GLY A 68 -4.77 3.95 10.28
N ASP A 69 -4.18 3.48 11.38
CA ASP A 69 -2.79 3.74 11.75
C ASP A 69 -1.85 2.59 11.35
N ASN A 70 -0.55 2.87 11.21
CA ASN A 70 0.53 1.89 11.06
C ASN A 70 0.38 0.94 9.84
N ASN A 71 -0.20 1.40 8.74
CA ASN A 71 -0.37 0.56 7.56
C ASN A 71 0.81 0.70 6.58
N SER A 72 1.22 -0.41 5.99
CA SER A 72 2.26 -0.47 4.96
C SER A 72 1.66 -0.97 3.66
N ALA A 73 1.59 -0.12 2.64
CA ALA A 73 0.98 -0.42 1.34
C ALA A 73 1.98 -0.18 0.20
N PHE A 74 2.36 -1.24 -0.49
CA PHE A 74 3.32 -1.21 -1.59
C PHE A 74 2.72 -1.92 -2.80
N GLY A 75 2.35 -1.14 -3.81
CA GLY A 75 1.75 -1.64 -5.04
C GLY A 75 0.52 -0.84 -5.46
N THR A 76 0.15 -0.99 -6.73
CA THR A 76 -1.04 -0.40 -7.32
C THR A 76 -2.28 -0.80 -6.52
N GLN A 77 -3.00 0.17 -5.97
CA GLN A 77 -4.23 -0.02 -5.19
C GLN A 77 -4.09 -0.99 -3.99
N ALA A 78 -2.88 -1.12 -3.43
CA ALA A 78 -2.69 -1.82 -2.15
C ALA A 78 -3.38 -1.04 -1.02
N LEU A 79 -4.18 -1.72 -0.18
CA LEU A 79 -4.96 -1.11 0.91
C LEU A 79 -5.81 0.10 0.48
N ARG A 80 -6.30 0.10 -0.76
CA ARG A 80 -6.98 1.26 -1.37
C ARG A 80 -8.13 1.78 -0.52
N SER A 81 -8.94 0.89 0.06
CA SER A 81 -10.04 1.23 0.97
C SER A 81 -9.82 0.53 2.31
N ASN A 82 -9.16 1.22 3.23
CA ASN A 82 -8.80 0.70 4.54
C ASN A 82 -9.34 1.59 5.67
N THR A 83 -9.97 1.00 6.69
CA THR A 83 -10.32 1.74 7.92
C THR A 83 -9.74 1.11 9.18
N ALA A 84 -8.91 0.07 9.02
CA ALA A 84 -8.27 -0.67 10.10
C ALA A 84 -6.79 -0.30 10.29
N ALA A 85 -6.19 -0.72 11.41
CA ALA A 85 -4.79 -0.46 11.72
C ALA A 85 -3.91 -1.70 11.53
N ASP A 86 -2.59 -1.47 11.46
CA ASP A 86 -1.56 -2.50 11.52
C ASP A 86 -1.64 -3.53 10.37
N ASN A 87 -1.99 -3.10 9.16
CA ASN A 87 -2.03 -3.96 7.98
C ASN A 87 -0.80 -3.76 7.08
N SER A 88 -0.24 -4.85 6.58
CA SER A 88 0.88 -4.87 5.65
C SER A 88 0.45 -5.48 4.32
N ALA A 89 0.54 -4.74 3.23
CA ALA A 89 0.07 -5.10 1.91
C ALA A 89 1.15 -4.82 0.86
N PHE A 90 1.65 -5.88 0.23
CA PHE A 90 2.71 -5.83 -0.77
C PHE A 90 2.25 -6.58 -2.01
N GLY A 91 1.88 -5.84 -3.06
CA GLY A 91 1.38 -6.38 -4.31
C GLY A 91 0.27 -5.53 -4.91
N ALA A 92 0.03 -5.68 -6.21
CA ALA A 92 -1.11 -5.01 -6.84
C ALA A 92 -2.42 -5.58 -6.27
N PHE A 93 -3.31 -4.69 -5.84
CA PHE A 93 -4.62 -5.02 -5.26
C PHE A 93 -4.56 -5.91 -4.00
N SER A 94 -3.43 -6.00 -3.30
CA SER A 94 -3.35 -6.71 -2.02
C SER A 94 -4.13 -5.96 -0.94
N LEU A 95 -4.96 -6.66 -0.15
CA LEU A 95 -5.85 -6.05 0.86
C LEU A 95 -6.66 -4.88 0.29
N PHE A 96 -7.18 -5.01 -0.93
CA PHE A 96 -7.84 -3.92 -1.64
C PHE A 96 -8.97 -3.26 -0.84
N ASN A 97 -9.74 -4.05 -0.09
CA ASN A 97 -10.83 -3.57 0.73
C ASN A 97 -10.81 -4.22 2.12
N THR A 98 -10.49 -3.45 3.15
CA THR A 98 -10.47 -3.89 4.55
C THR A 98 -11.13 -2.86 5.45
N THR A 99 -12.28 -3.20 6.02
CA THR A 99 -13.06 -2.28 6.85
C THR A 99 -12.64 -2.36 8.32
N THR A 100 -12.67 -3.53 8.95
CA THR A 100 -12.38 -3.65 10.40
C THR A 100 -11.29 -4.65 10.74
N GLY A 101 -10.73 -5.34 9.75
CA GLY A 101 -9.69 -6.35 9.95
C GLY A 101 -8.32 -5.71 10.19
N SER A 102 -7.78 -5.86 11.40
CA SER A 102 -6.42 -5.39 11.75
C SER A 102 -5.41 -6.55 11.74
N PHE A 103 -4.11 -6.22 11.72
CA PHE A 103 -3.02 -7.20 11.81
C PHE A 103 -2.96 -8.19 10.65
N ASN A 104 -3.35 -7.78 9.44
CA ASN A 104 -3.26 -8.64 8.26
C ASN A 104 -1.97 -8.40 7.48
N ASN A 105 -1.34 -9.48 7.05
CA ASN A 105 -0.13 -9.48 6.24
C ASN A 105 -0.45 -10.10 4.87
N ALA A 106 -0.48 -9.30 3.81
CA ALA A 106 -0.76 -9.72 2.44
C ALA A 106 0.44 -9.44 1.54
N PHE A 107 1.14 -10.50 1.12
CA PHE A 107 2.28 -10.44 0.22
C PHE A 107 1.95 -11.20 -1.06
N GLY A 108 1.65 -10.50 -2.15
CA GLY A 108 1.26 -11.09 -3.42
C GLY A 108 0.19 -10.27 -4.11
N LYS A 109 0.13 -10.37 -5.44
CA LYS A 109 -0.97 -9.79 -6.21
C LYS A 109 -2.29 -10.39 -5.71
N THR A 110 -3.27 -9.54 -5.44
CA THR A 110 -4.64 -9.91 -5.03
C THR A 110 -4.72 -10.82 -3.77
N ALA A 111 -3.66 -10.88 -2.96
CA ALA A 111 -3.71 -11.53 -1.65
C ALA A 111 -4.68 -10.79 -0.72
N LEU A 112 -5.57 -11.54 -0.03
CA LEU A 112 -6.63 -10.99 0.84
C LEU A 112 -7.51 -9.91 0.18
N PHE A 113 -7.77 -10.03 -1.12
CA PHE A 113 -8.48 -9.01 -1.91
C PHE A 113 -9.84 -8.58 -1.31
N THR A 114 -10.64 -9.51 -0.77
CA THR A 114 -11.97 -9.21 -0.20
C THR A 114 -12.06 -9.25 1.33
N ASN A 115 -10.94 -9.16 2.05
CA ASN A 115 -10.95 -9.28 3.52
C ASN A 115 -11.59 -8.09 4.21
N THR A 116 -12.89 -8.18 4.53
CA THR A 116 -13.66 -7.07 5.11
C THR A 116 -13.41 -6.93 6.61
N SER A 117 -13.53 -8.00 7.39
CA SER A 117 -13.42 -7.94 8.86
C SER A 117 -12.49 -8.97 9.50
N GLY A 118 -11.91 -9.88 8.72
CA GLY A 118 -10.94 -10.86 9.22
C GLY A 118 -9.66 -10.20 9.72
N SER A 119 -9.21 -10.60 10.91
CA SER A 119 -7.98 -10.10 11.54
C SER A 119 -6.91 -11.18 11.64
N GLN A 120 -5.65 -10.77 11.78
CA GLN A 120 -4.52 -11.69 12.03
C GLN A 120 -4.34 -12.75 10.93
N ASN A 121 -4.62 -12.41 9.66
CA ASN A 121 -4.39 -13.30 8.54
C ASN A 121 -3.01 -13.05 7.90
N ASN A 122 -2.27 -14.13 7.63
CA ASN A 122 -1.02 -14.11 6.90
C ASN A 122 -1.24 -14.77 5.53
N ALA A 123 -1.29 -13.97 4.46
CA ALA A 123 -1.43 -14.42 3.08
C ALA A 123 -0.15 -14.08 2.30
N HIS A 124 0.64 -15.08 1.96
CA HIS A 124 1.87 -14.91 1.20
C HIS A 124 1.81 -15.72 -0.09
N GLY A 125 1.42 -15.09 -1.18
CA GLY A 125 1.28 -15.70 -2.50
C GLY A 125 0.25 -14.95 -3.33
N THR A 126 0.34 -15.07 -4.66
CA THR A 126 -0.70 -14.50 -5.53
C THR A 126 -2.02 -15.21 -5.26
N ASP A 127 -3.09 -14.44 -5.07
CA ASP A 127 -4.44 -14.93 -4.77
C ASP A 127 -4.57 -15.78 -3.47
N ALA A 128 -3.57 -15.75 -2.58
CA ALA A 128 -3.69 -16.37 -1.26
C ALA A 128 -4.80 -15.69 -0.43
N LEU A 129 -5.73 -16.48 0.13
CA LEU A 129 -6.89 -15.99 0.89
C LEU A 129 -7.73 -14.92 0.16
N LYS A 130 -7.74 -14.92 -1.18
CA LYS A 130 -8.39 -13.88 -2.00
C LYS A 130 -9.82 -13.56 -1.57
N LEU A 131 -10.64 -14.59 -1.31
CA LEU A 131 -12.06 -14.48 -0.98
C LEU A 131 -12.35 -14.65 0.51
N ASN A 132 -11.38 -14.39 1.39
CA ASN A 132 -11.63 -14.34 2.82
C ASN A 132 -12.50 -13.12 3.14
N LEU A 133 -13.66 -13.29 3.78
CA LEU A 133 -14.55 -12.18 4.16
C LEU A 133 -14.37 -11.85 5.64
N THR A 134 -14.54 -12.85 6.51
CA THR A 134 -14.54 -12.65 7.97
C THR A 134 -13.63 -13.62 8.72
N GLY A 135 -12.99 -14.58 8.02
CA GLY A 135 -12.09 -15.54 8.64
C GLY A 135 -10.88 -14.85 9.26
N SER A 136 -10.53 -15.23 10.47
CA SER A 136 -9.39 -14.67 11.22
C SER A 136 -8.35 -15.74 11.52
N ASN A 137 -7.12 -15.33 11.84
CA ASN A 137 -6.05 -16.25 12.23
C ASN A 137 -5.71 -17.31 11.15
N ASN A 138 -5.82 -16.97 9.86
CA ASN A 138 -5.46 -17.91 8.79
C ASN A 138 -4.03 -17.67 8.29
N ASN A 139 -3.29 -18.75 8.06
CA ASN A 139 -1.95 -18.75 7.49
C ASN A 139 -2.01 -19.44 6.12
N ALA A 140 -1.84 -18.68 5.04
CA ALA A 140 -1.84 -19.17 3.67
C ALA A 140 -0.52 -18.79 2.98
N PHE A 141 0.27 -19.79 2.62
CA PHE A 141 1.56 -19.58 1.95
C PHE A 141 1.56 -20.31 0.61
N GLY A 142 1.53 -19.53 -0.47
CA GLY A 142 1.70 -19.94 -1.85
C GLY A 142 0.50 -19.56 -2.73
N PHE A 143 0.52 -20.01 -3.99
CA PHE A 143 -0.39 -19.51 -5.03
C PHE A 143 -1.81 -20.08 -4.86
N GLU A 144 -2.80 -19.19 -4.80
CA GLU A 144 -4.23 -19.52 -4.69
C GLU A 144 -4.58 -20.41 -3.46
N VAL A 145 -3.74 -20.37 -2.43
CA VAL A 145 -3.97 -21.16 -1.21
C VAL A 145 -5.12 -20.55 -0.41
N LEU A 146 -6.05 -21.40 0.04
CA LEU A 146 -7.28 -20.99 0.74
C LEU A 146 -8.10 -19.95 -0.03
N LEU A 147 -8.10 -20.02 -1.37
CA LEU A 147 -8.74 -19.05 -2.27
C LEU A 147 -10.15 -18.66 -1.82
N SER A 148 -10.98 -19.64 -1.46
CA SER A 148 -12.40 -19.47 -1.10
C SER A 148 -12.68 -19.65 0.40
N ASN A 149 -11.73 -19.32 1.27
CA ASN A 149 -11.95 -19.40 2.71
C ASN A 149 -12.77 -18.20 3.22
N THR A 150 -14.10 -18.22 3.04
CA THR A 150 -14.96 -17.05 3.29
C THR A 150 -15.08 -16.68 4.78
N THR A 151 -15.26 -17.65 5.68
CA THR A 151 -15.51 -17.39 7.11
C THR A 151 -14.69 -18.25 8.07
N ALA A 152 -13.98 -19.28 7.59
CA ALA A 152 -13.27 -20.17 8.49
C ALA A 152 -12.01 -19.52 9.04
N SER A 153 -11.76 -19.79 10.31
CA SER A 153 -10.68 -19.20 11.10
C SER A 153 -9.71 -20.27 11.57
N GLY A 154 -8.44 -19.92 11.79
CA GLY A 154 -7.45 -20.85 12.32
C GLY A 154 -6.91 -21.87 11.30
N ASN A 155 -7.09 -21.64 10.00
CA ASN A 155 -6.55 -22.54 8.98
C ASN A 155 -5.06 -22.27 8.75
N SER A 156 -4.28 -23.33 8.54
CA SER A 156 -2.90 -23.20 8.08
C SER A 156 -2.71 -24.08 6.84
N ALA A 157 -2.35 -23.45 5.73
CA ALA A 157 -2.19 -24.11 4.44
C ALA A 157 -0.95 -23.57 3.71
N PHE A 158 -0.24 -24.49 3.06
CA PHE A 158 0.99 -24.21 2.35
C PHE A 158 0.94 -24.93 0.99
N GLY A 159 1.39 -24.28 -0.09
CA GLY A 159 1.54 -24.91 -1.41
C GLY A 159 0.90 -24.10 -2.53
N HIS A 160 0.37 -24.80 -3.53
CA HIS A 160 -0.35 -24.22 -4.66
C HIS A 160 -1.76 -24.82 -4.63
N GLN A 161 -2.79 -24.13 -5.11
CA GLN A 161 -4.15 -24.68 -5.29
C GLN A 161 -4.17 -26.05 -6.00
N TYR A 162 -3.05 -26.41 -6.65
CA TYR A 162 -2.75 -27.74 -7.17
C TYR A 162 -1.34 -28.23 -6.77
N GLY A 163 -1.25 -29.04 -5.73
CA GLY A 163 -0.05 -29.81 -5.34
C GLY A 163 -0.46 -31.18 -4.80
N ARG A 164 -0.33 -32.19 -5.65
CA ARG A 164 -0.91 -33.55 -5.55
C ARG A 164 -0.79 -34.22 -4.17
N ARG A 165 -1.85 -34.96 -3.81
CA ARG A 165 -1.79 -36.08 -2.85
C ARG A 165 -0.56 -36.94 -3.17
N PHE A 166 0.37 -37.07 -2.23
CA PHE A 166 1.35 -38.14 -2.28
C PHE A 166 0.59 -39.45 -2.02
N GLN A 167 0.43 -40.26 -3.07
CA GLN A 167 0.27 -41.70 -2.98
C GLN A 167 1.66 -42.33 -3.05
#